data_AF-A0A084A1J3-F1
#
_entry.id   AF-A0A084A1J3-F1
#
_cell.length_a   1.000
_cell.length_b   1.000
_cell.length_c   1.000
_cell.angle_alpha   90.00
_cell.angle_beta   90.00
_cell.angle_gamma   90.00
#
_symmetry.space_group_name_H-M   'P 1'
#
loop_
_entity.id
_entity.type
_entity.pdbx_description
1 polymer ?
#
loop_
_entity_poly.entity_id
_entity_poly.type
_entity_poly.pdbx_seq_one_letter_code
_entity_poly.pdbx_strand_id
1 'polypeptide(L)'
;MGNINILMESTSNGQLLKEIHYILEDNRLPIASKDELDSQVIELEKYLHGSEYSAINAKKNKVNIWTGVLALPILISSILLYLTKYTNFFGVDLLSAIEPSLTFSNFMTYLPVIIIYALIFFGLILYFYFLNKKEKNMMMAVIDQFVNKINK
;
A
#
# COMPACT_ATOMS: atom_id res chain seq x y z
N MET A 1 -21.24 -25.85 3.34
CA MET A 1 -20.94 -25.01 2.15
C MET A 1 -21.61 -23.63 2.26
N GLY A 2 -21.38 -22.85 3.31
CA GLY A 2 -22.03 -21.52 3.46
C GLY A 2 -21.33 -20.53 4.39
N ASN A 3 -20.38 -20.98 5.22
CA ASN A 3 -19.79 -20.10 6.22
C ASN A 3 -18.58 -19.30 5.70
N ILE A 4 -17.76 -19.86 4.82
CA ILE A 4 -16.52 -19.19 4.38
C ILE A 4 -16.83 -17.95 3.53
N ASN A 5 -17.81 -18.02 2.62
CA ASN A 5 -18.19 -16.85 1.80
C ASN A 5 -18.83 -15.71 2.61
N ILE A 6 -19.53 -16.01 3.70
CA ILE A 6 -20.14 -15.01 4.59
C ILE A 6 -19.11 -14.46 5.60
N LEU A 7 -18.13 -15.28 5.98
CA LEU A 7 -16.99 -14.85 6.80
C LEU A 7 -16.06 -13.93 5.99
N MET A 8 -15.67 -14.29 4.76
CA MET A 8 -14.68 -13.53 3.99
C MET A 8 -14.99 -12.04 3.76
N GLU A 9 -16.28 -11.64 3.75
CA GLU A 9 -16.67 -10.24 3.54
C GLU A 9 -16.65 -9.37 4.83
N SER A 10 -16.64 -10.01 6.01
CA SER A 10 -16.67 -9.33 7.33
C SER A 10 -15.50 -9.66 8.26
N THR A 11 -14.70 -10.66 7.90
CA THR A 11 -13.64 -11.26 8.73
C THR A 11 -12.29 -10.56 8.52
N SER A 12 -11.57 -10.33 9.62
CA SER A 12 -10.24 -9.72 9.59
C SER A 12 -9.21 -10.61 8.86
N ASN A 13 -8.21 -10.00 8.21
CA ASN A 13 -7.14 -10.73 7.51
C ASN A 13 -6.48 -11.84 8.36
N GLY A 14 -6.36 -11.63 9.69
CA GLY A 14 -5.76 -12.62 10.59
C GLY A 14 -6.65 -13.84 10.84
N GLN A 15 -7.97 -13.66 10.92
CA GLN A 15 -8.90 -14.79 11.01
C GLN A 15 -8.93 -15.58 9.70
N LEU A 16 -8.91 -14.88 8.56
CA LEU A 16 -8.86 -15.51 7.25
C LEU A 16 -7.58 -16.33 7.05
N LEU A 17 -6.43 -15.81 7.50
CA LEU A 17 -5.17 -16.54 7.50
C LEU A 17 -5.24 -17.82 8.36
N LYS A 18 -5.83 -17.72 9.55
CA LYS A 18 -6.00 -18.87 10.46
C LYS A 18 -6.87 -19.96 9.83
N GLU A 19 -7.94 -19.59 9.14
CA GLU A 19 -8.79 -20.54 8.42
C GLU A 19 -8.04 -21.24 7.28
N ILE A 20 -7.24 -20.49 6.51
CA ILE A 20 -6.37 -21.08 5.47
C ILE A 20 -5.41 -22.09 6.09
N HIS A 21 -4.71 -21.73 7.18
CA HIS A 21 -3.77 -22.65 7.85
C HIS A 21 -4.47 -23.93 8.33
N TYR A 22 -5.66 -23.81 8.91
CA TYR A 22 -6.45 -24.96 9.32
C TYR A 22 -6.77 -25.89 8.14
N ILE A 23 -7.21 -25.34 7.00
CA ILE A 23 -7.51 -26.12 5.79
C ILE A 23 -6.26 -26.81 5.25
N LEU A 24 -5.10 -26.13 5.27
CA LEU A 24 -3.83 -26.68 4.81
C LEU A 24 -3.38 -27.88 5.65
N GLU A 25 -3.47 -27.75 6.97
CA GLU A 25 -3.10 -28.80 7.92
C GLU A 25 -4.04 -30.01 7.84
N ASP A 26 -5.36 -29.76 7.81
CA ASP A 26 -6.39 -30.81 7.75
C ASP A 26 -6.26 -31.67 6.49
N ASN A 27 -5.97 -31.02 5.34
CA ASN A 27 -5.82 -31.70 4.05
C ASN A 27 -4.38 -32.18 3.76
N ARG A 28 -3.44 -31.98 4.69
CA ARG A 28 -2.00 -32.33 4.56
C ARG A 28 -1.37 -31.85 3.25
N LEU A 29 -1.71 -30.62 2.84
CA LEU A 29 -1.28 -30.08 1.56
C LEU A 29 0.20 -29.68 1.60
N PRO A 30 0.97 -29.90 0.52
CA PRO A 30 2.39 -29.54 0.45
C PRO A 30 2.59 -28.05 0.14
N ILE A 31 1.90 -27.17 0.87
CA ILE A 31 1.98 -25.72 0.71
C ILE A 31 2.61 -25.16 1.99
N ALA A 32 3.61 -24.28 1.84
CA ALA A 32 4.26 -23.68 2.99
C ALA A 32 3.31 -22.68 3.68
N SER A 33 3.20 -22.79 5.01
CA SER A 33 2.50 -21.80 5.83
C SER A 33 3.35 -20.52 5.95
N LYS A 34 2.70 -19.37 5.83
CA LYS A 34 3.27 -18.02 5.97
C LYS A 34 2.51 -17.24 7.05
N ASP A 35 3.21 -16.31 7.70
CA ASP A 35 2.66 -15.51 8.79
C ASP A 35 1.81 -14.31 8.31
N GLU A 36 1.94 -13.94 7.04
CA GLU A 36 1.19 -12.86 6.42
C GLU A 36 0.20 -13.39 5.39
N LEU A 37 -1.00 -12.82 5.37
CA LEU A 37 -2.05 -13.23 4.44
C LEU A 37 -1.63 -13.07 2.97
N ASP A 38 -1.07 -11.92 2.61
CA ASP A 38 -0.66 -11.68 1.22
C ASP A 38 0.39 -12.71 0.77
N SER A 39 1.35 -13.02 1.65
CA SER A 39 2.36 -14.04 1.40
C SER A 39 1.77 -15.45 1.30
N GLN A 40 0.79 -15.77 2.15
CA GLN A 40 0.08 -17.06 2.10
C GLN A 40 -0.69 -17.23 0.80
N VAL A 41 -1.40 -16.19 0.35
CA VAL A 41 -2.18 -16.21 -0.88
C VAL A 41 -1.29 -16.37 -2.11
N ILE A 42 -0.06 -15.83 -2.11
CA ILE A 42 0.93 -16.09 -3.17
C ILE A 42 1.29 -17.58 -3.25
N GLU A 43 1.47 -18.26 -2.11
CA GLU A 43 1.75 -19.71 -2.11
C GLU A 43 0.53 -20.53 -2.58
N LEU A 44 -0.69 -20.11 -2.21
CA LEU A 44 -1.92 -20.72 -2.74
C LEU A 44 -2.02 -20.55 -4.27
N GLU A 45 -1.78 -19.34 -4.77
CA GLU A 45 -1.78 -19.04 -6.20
C GLU A 45 -0.74 -19.89 -6.95
N LYS A 46 0.46 -20.04 -6.38
CA LYS A 46 1.52 -20.88 -6.95
C LYS A 46 1.11 -22.34 -7.02
N TYR A 47 0.42 -22.87 -5.99
CA TYR A 47 -0.15 -24.22 -6.00
C TYR A 47 -1.27 -24.39 -7.05
N LEU A 48 -1.97 -23.30 -7.39
CA LEU A 48 -2.96 -23.26 -8.47
C LEU A 48 -2.34 -23.00 -9.86
N HIS A 49 -1.00 -22.87 -9.95
CA HIS A 49 -0.27 -22.51 -11.18
C HIS A 49 -0.62 -21.11 -11.74
N GLY A 50 -1.07 -20.19 -10.90
CA GLY A 50 -1.35 -18.79 -11.23
C GLY A 50 -0.16 -17.84 -10.97
N SER A 51 -0.30 -16.58 -11.39
CA SER A 51 0.66 -15.49 -11.07
C SER A 51 0.07 -14.08 -11.11
N GLU A 52 -1.25 -13.95 -11.29
CA GLU A 52 -1.91 -12.66 -11.47
C GLU A 52 -1.97 -11.85 -10.18
N TYR A 53 -2.32 -12.49 -9.05
CA TYR A 53 -2.36 -11.87 -7.74
C TYR A 53 -0.97 -11.40 -7.33
N SER A 54 0.04 -12.28 -7.42
CA SER A 54 1.44 -11.94 -7.14
C SER A 54 1.94 -10.76 -7.98
N ALA A 55 1.59 -10.72 -9.28
CA ALA A 55 1.95 -9.60 -10.15
C ALA A 55 1.27 -8.28 -9.76
N ILE A 56 0.01 -8.31 -9.32
CA ILE A 56 -0.70 -7.12 -8.84
C ILE A 56 -0.17 -6.66 -7.48
N ASN A 57 0.08 -7.57 -6.54
CA ASN A 57 0.65 -7.25 -5.24
C ASN A 57 2.04 -6.59 -5.39
N ALA A 58 2.90 -7.14 -6.26
CA ALA A 58 4.20 -6.55 -6.57
C ALA A 58 4.08 -5.13 -7.18
N LYS A 59 3.12 -4.92 -8.09
CA LYS A 59 2.83 -3.59 -8.65
C LYS A 59 2.35 -2.60 -7.59
N LYS A 60 1.42 -3.01 -6.72
CA LYS A 60 0.91 -2.21 -5.60
C LYS A 60 2.05 -1.76 -4.70
N ASN A 61 2.93 -2.67 -4.29
CA ASN A 61 4.06 -2.37 -3.41
C ASN A 61 5.04 -1.39 -4.06
N LYS A 62 5.32 -1.55 -5.37
CA LYS A 62 6.15 -0.60 -6.10
C LYS A 62 5.53 0.80 -6.10
N VAL A 63 4.23 0.92 -6.38
CA VAL A 63 3.53 2.21 -6.35
C VAL A 63 3.55 2.83 -4.95
N ASN A 64 3.36 2.04 -3.89
CA ASN A 64 3.42 2.51 -2.50
C ASN A 64 4.78 3.15 -2.16
N ILE A 65 5.88 2.53 -2.61
CA ILE A 65 7.23 3.08 -2.44
C ILE A 65 7.34 4.42 -3.17
N TRP A 66 6.88 4.52 -4.41
CA TRP A 66 6.92 5.76 -5.18
C TRP A 66 6.07 6.87 -4.55
N THR A 67 4.89 6.55 -4.02
CA THR A 67 4.08 7.52 -3.27
C THR A 67 4.80 8.00 -2.02
N GLY A 68 5.48 7.10 -1.30
CA GLY A 68 6.32 7.46 -0.15
C GLY A 68 7.47 8.39 -0.52
N VAL A 69 8.22 8.06 -1.58
CA VAL A 69 9.33 8.88 -2.09
C VAL A 69 8.84 10.27 -2.50
N LEU A 70 7.71 10.36 -3.21
CA LEU A 70 7.15 11.66 -3.58
C LEU A 70 6.64 12.43 -2.38
N ALA A 71 6.19 11.79 -1.30
CA ALA A 71 5.74 12.49 -0.10
C ALA A 71 6.90 13.09 0.72
N LEU A 72 8.13 12.58 0.56
CA LEU A 72 9.29 13.00 1.37
C LEU A 72 9.61 14.51 1.29
N PRO A 73 9.68 15.17 0.12
CA PRO A 73 9.92 16.61 0.05
C PRO A 73 8.89 17.42 0.84
N ILE A 74 7.60 17.07 0.72
CA ILE A 74 6.51 17.74 1.46
C ILE A 74 6.69 17.55 2.97
N LEU A 75 7.04 16.33 3.40
CA LEU A 75 7.29 16.01 4.80
C LEU A 75 8.48 16.81 5.35
N ILE A 76 9.60 16.84 4.63
CA ILE A 76 10.80 17.61 5.01
C ILE A 76 10.46 19.09 5.13
N SER A 77 9.78 19.68 4.13
CA SER A 77 9.34 21.07 4.20
C SER A 77 8.44 21.33 5.40
N SER A 78 7.52 20.42 5.71
CA SER A 78 6.60 20.55 6.85
C SER A 78 7.34 20.50 8.19
N ILE A 79 8.32 19.60 8.33
CA ILE A 79 9.18 19.49 9.52
C ILE A 79 10.01 20.77 9.69
N LEU A 80 10.64 21.26 8.62
CA LEU A 80 11.45 22.48 8.66
C LEU A 80 10.62 23.68 9.11
N LEU A 81 9.45 23.91 8.51
CA LEU A 81 8.54 25.00 8.88
C LEU A 81 8.08 24.91 10.34
N TYR A 82 7.80 23.70 10.82
CA TYR A 82 7.43 23.47 12.21
C TYR A 82 8.58 23.79 13.16
N LEU A 83 9.79 23.33 12.84
CA LEU A 83 11.00 23.62 13.62
C LEU A 83 11.28 25.12 13.68
N THR A 84 11.11 25.86 12.57
CA THR A 84 11.24 27.32 12.56
C THR A 84 10.33 27.98 13.57
N LYS A 85 9.05 27.57 13.59
CA LYS A 85 8.07 28.13 14.50
C LYS A 85 8.49 27.88 15.95
N TYR A 86 9.09 26.72 16.24
CA TYR A 86 9.59 26.38 17.55
C TYR A 86 10.87 27.14 17.93
N THR A 87 11.84 27.29 17.03
CA THR A 87 13.10 28.00 17.33
C THR A 87 12.92 29.51 17.43
N ASN A 88 11.99 30.08 16.65
CA ASN A 88 11.61 31.49 16.74
C ASN A 88 10.98 31.81 18.11
N PHE A 89 10.32 30.85 18.74
CA PHE A 89 9.83 30.98 20.13
C PHE A 89 10.98 31.12 21.15
N PHE A 90 12.17 30.60 20.85
CA PHE A 90 13.38 30.72 21.68
C PHE A 90 14.36 31.80 21.21
N GLY A 91 13.97 32.65 20.25
CA GLY A 91 14.83 33.72 19.72
C GLY A 91 16.00 33.24 18.86
N VAL A 92 15.98 31.98 18.42
CA VAL A 92 16.95 31.42 17.48
C VAL A 92 16.32 31.40 16.09
N ASP A 93 16.79 32.28 15.22
CA ASP A 93 16.30 32.38 13.85
C ASP A 93 17.02 31.36 12.95
N LEU A 94 16.51 30.13 12.95
CA LEU A 94 17.06 29.00 12.18
C LEU A 94 16.94 29.22 10.66
N LEU A 95 16.13 30.19 10.20
CA LEU A 95 15.79 30.37 8.79
C LEU A 95 16.37 31.63 8.15
N SER A 96 16.94 32.54 8.92
CA SER A 96 17.69 33.70 8.41
C SER A 96 18.79 33.34 7.39
N ALA A 97 19.32 32.12 7.41
CA ALA A 97 20.30 31.61 6.42
C ALA A 97 19.68 31.01 5.14
N ILE A 98 18.37 30.77 5.11
CA ILE A 98 17.62 30.11 4.02
C ILE A 98 16.68 31.11 3.31
N GLU A 99 16.51 32.33 3.85
CA GLU A 99 15.38 33.21 3.55
C GLU A 99 15.34 34.06 2.26
N PRO A 100 16.32 34.24 1.36
CA PRO A 100 16.12 35.27 0.33
C PRO A 100 15.26 34.88 -0.89
N SER A 101 14.82 33.63 -1.09
CA SER A 101 14.31 33.19 -2.40
C SER A 101 12.85 32.74 -2.49
N LEU A 102 12.06 32.71 -1.40
CA LEU A 102 10.61 32.45 -1.45
C LEU A 102 9.78 33.72 -1.71
N THR A 103 10.25 34.58 -2.61
CA THR A 103 9.44 35.73 -3.03
C THR A 103 8.22 35.23 -3.82
N PHE A 104 7.10 35.96 -3.72
CA PHE A 104 5.87 35.65 -4.48
C PHE A 104 6.13 35.51 -5.99
N SER A 105 7.10 36.27 -6.52
CA SER A 105 7.56 36.19 -7.91
C SER A 105 8.21 34.84 -8.25
N ASN A 106 9.05 34.30 -7.37
CA ASN A 106 9.66 32.99 -7.56
C ASN A 106 8.61 31.87 -7.43
N PHE A 107 7.66 31.99 -6.50
CA PHE A 107 6.55 31.06 -6.39
C PHE A 107 5.72 30.99 -7.69
N MET A 108 5.37 32.13 -8.27
CA MET A 108 4.62 32.18 -9.53
C MET A 108 5.40 31.59 -10.71
N THR A 109 6.73 31.72 -10.71
CA THR A 109 7.59 31.13 -11.75
C THR A 109 7.56 29.60 -11.73
N TYR A 110 7.51 29.00 -10.53
CA TYR A 110 7.47 27.53 -10.37
C TYR A 110 6.06 26.94 -10.24
N LEU A 111 5.01 27.76 -10.27
CA LEU A 111 3.61 27.32 -10.15
C LEU A 111 3.25 26.18 -11.12
N PRO A 112 3.63 26.20 -12.42
CA PRO A 112 3.33 25.09 -13.32
C PRO A 112 4.00 23.78 -12.90
N VAL A 113 5.23 23.84 -12.40
CA VAL A 113 5.97 22.66 -11.93
C VAL A 113 5.30 22.07 -10.69
N ILE A 114 4.86 22.91 -9.76
CA ILE A 114 4.11 22.50 -8.56
C ILE A 114 2.80 21.82 -8.95
N ILE A 115 2.07 22.37 -9.94
CA ILE A 115 0.82 21.77 -10.44
C ILE A 115 1.08 20.40 -11.06
N ILE A 116 2.08 20.27 -11.94
CA ILE A 116 2.44 18.98 -12.57
C ILE A 116 2.82 17.95 -11.50
N TYR A 117 3.65 18.34 -10.54
CA TYR A 117 4.03 17.48 -9.43
C TYR A 117 2.81 17.03 -8.62
N ALA A 118 1.90 17.95 -8.28
CA ALA A 118 0.67 17.62 -7.56
C ALA A 118 -0.22 16.64 -8.36
N LEU A 119 -0.37 16.85 -9.67
CA LEU A 119 -1.12 15.94 -10.54
C LEU A 119 -0.51 14.53 -10.58
N ILE A 120 0.82 14.42 -10.68
CA ILE A 120 1.52 13.13 -10.64
C ILE A 120 1.29 12.45 -9.28
N PHE A 121 1.40 13.21 -8.19
CA PHE A 121 1.22 12.69 -6.84
C PHE A 121 -0.21 12.18 -6.62
N PHE A 122 -1.23 12.97 -6.96
CA PHE A 122 -2.63 12.54 -6.91
C PHE A 122 -2.91 11.35 -7.83
N GLY A 123 -2.34 11.35 -9.04
CA GLY A 123 -2.45 10.23 -9.97
C GLY A 123 -1.93 8.92 -9.39
N LEU A 124 -0.80 8.95 -8.69
CA LEU A 124 -0.24 7.77 -8.01
C LEU A 124 -1.10 7.30 -6.84
N ILE A 125 -1.69 8.21 -6.05
CA ILE A 125 -2.62 7.85 -4.98
C ILE A 125 -3.86 7.14 -5.55
N LEU A 126 -4.46 7.70 -6.61
CA LEU A 126 -5.62 7.11 -7.26
C LEU A 126 -5.28 5.74 -7.87
N TYR A 127 -4.12 5.63 -8.51
CA TYR A 127 -3.65 4.37 -9.07
C TYR A 127 -3.38 3.32 -7.99
N PHE A 128 -2.80 3.71 -6.85
CA PHE A 128 -2.64 2.82 -5.69
C PHE A 128 -4.00 2.33 -5.18
N TYR A 129 -4.98 3.22 -5.04
CA TYR A 129 -6.33 2.84 -4.62
C TYR A 129 -6.98 1.83 -5.58
N PHE A 130 -6.82 2.06 -6.88
CA PHE A 130 -7.29 1.12 -7.91
C PHE A 130 -6.60 -0.25 -7.79
N LEU A 131 -5.27 -0.28 -7.64
CA LEU A 131 -4.54 -1.53 -7.47
C LEU A 131 -4.93 -2.28 -6.19
N ASN A 132 -5.14 -1.57 -5.09
CA ASN A 132 -5.57 -2.15 -3.82
C ASN A 132 -6.96 -2.79 -3.93
N LYS A 133 -7.90 -2.15 -4.64
CA LYS A 133 -9.22 -2.74 -4.91
C LYS A 133 -9.10 -4.00 -5.78
N LYS A 134 -8.30 -3.93 -6.85
CA LYS A 134 -8.08 -5.04 -7.77
C LYS A 134 -7.44 -6.24 -7.05
N GLU A 135 -6.43 -5.98 -6.22
CA GLU A 135 -5.75 -7.00 -5.42
C GLU A 135 -6.71 -7.72 -4.50
N LYS A 136 -7.52 -7.00 -3.71
CA LYS A 136 -8.48 -7.62 -2.79
C LYS A 136 -9.44 -8.57 -3.50
N ASN A 137 -9.95 -8.17 -4.67
CA ASN A 137 -10.82 -9.02 -5.46
C ASN A 137 -10.09 -10.28 -5.96
N MET A 138 -8.84 -10.14 -6.40
CA MET A 138 -8.02 -11.27 -6.84
C MET A 138 -7.65 -12.21 -5.70
N MET A 139 -7.36 -11.67 -4.51
CA MET A 139 -7.09 -12.44 -3.30
C MET A 139 -8.26 -13.38 -3.00
N MET A 140 -9.48 -12.84 -2.97
CA MET A 140 -10.69 -13.64 -2.74
C MET A 140 -10.87 -14.69 -3.83
N ALA A 141 -10.67 -14.33 -5.10
CA ALA A 141 -10.77 -15.28 -6.21
C ALA A 141 -9.78 -16.45 -6.09
N VAL A 142 -8.53 -16.20 -5.66
CA VAL A 142 -7.52 -17.26 -5.44
C VAL A 142 -7.96 -18.18 -4.30
N ILE A 143 -8.43 -17.61 -3.18
CA ILE A 143 -8.90 -18.39 -2.02
C ILE A 143 -10.12 -19.24 -2.41
N ASP A 144 -11.09 -18.67 -3.11
CA ASP A 144 -12.28 -19.40 -3.58
C ASP A 144 -11.91 -20.55 -4.51
N GLN A 145 -11.01 -20.31 -5.48
CA GLN A 145 -10.51 -21.35 -6.37
C GLN A 145 -9.82 -22.47 -5.61
N PHE A 146 -9.00 -22.11 -4.61
CA PHE A 146 -8.30 -23.07 -3.77
C PHE A 146 -9.27 -23.93 -2.96
N VAL A 147 -10.21 -23.32 -2.25
CA VAL A 147 -11.23 -24.03 -1.47
C VAL A 147 -12.09 -24.94 -2.35
N ASN A 148 -12.48 -24.49 -3.55
CA ASN A 148 -13.23 -25.30 -4.51
C ASN A 148 -12.43 -26.47 -5.07
N LYS A 149 -11.11 -26.36 -5.19
CA LYS A 149 -10.23 -27.44 -5.66
C LYS A 149 -10.08 -28.55 -4.61
N ILE A 150 -10.08 -28.20 -3.33
CA ILE A 150 -9.93 -29.17 -2.22
C ILE A 150 -11.24 -29.92 -1.94
N ASN A 151 -12.39 -29.24 -2.07
CA ASN A 151 -13.70 -29.84 -1.83
C ASN A 151 -14.21 -30.74 -2.97
N LYS A 152 -13.41 -30.92 -4.04
CA LYS A 152 -13.70 -31.80 -5.18
C LYS A 152 -12.93 -33.11 -5.03
#